data_AF-A0A1I7TQV3-F1
#
_entry.id   AF-A0A1I7TQV3-F1
#
_cell.length_a   1.000
_cell.length_b   1.000
_cell.length_c   1.000
_cell.angle_alpha   90.00
_cell.angle_beta   90.00
_cell.angle_gamma   90.00
#
_symmetry.space_group_name_H-M   'P 1'
#
loop_
_entity.id
_entity.type
_entity.pdbx_description
1 polymer ?
#
loop_
_entity_poly.entity_id
_entity_poly.type
_entity_poly.pdbx_seq_one_letter_code
_entity_poly.pdbx_strand_id
1 'polypeptide(L)'
;MATIFRRLLSIRKPKKVLTRKDSITGRNHTFEVPYLSRLDGNQLQPGQSLIARGYITGSEGFIVNLTSGPNVELDEDESGQLDDRLLALRVDLAKGKVFLNACINGQWGKEAFVKQSYKEGDEFDIRIRCFEQHFEIYVEHKLIANFKHYVPMSNISHIYVTGEVRLYAVSWEGKLYNMPYTADIPGNFYVGRKLFVSAIADKKPKDLSIDFFAGEDIPFRMCASFIQKKVTRSSQIAGIKSEPETNFEGKNKFPLKAKRSFDILIYASDDKFLVFINDVLYCTFDHRMPAAKIERLQINGDIQLIGVHIK
;
A
#
# COMPACT_ATOMS: atom_id res chain seq x y z
N MET A 1 -0.56 56.06 -18.27
CA MET A 1 -0.91 54.77 -18.91
C MET A 1 0.07 53.72 -18.37
N ALA A 2 -0.16 53.05 -17.24
CA ALA A 2 -1.12 51.95 -17.01
C ALA A 2 -1.12 50.99 -18.22
N THR A 3 -0.69 49.73 -18.18
CA THR A 3 -0.83 48.72 -17.13
C THR A 3 0.14 47.56 -17.40
N ILE A 4 0.96 47.18 -16.43
CA ILE A 4 1.83 45.99 -16.48
C ILE A 4 1.00 44.78 -16.03
N PHE A 5 0.70 43.86 -16.96
CA PHE A 5 0.06 42.58 -16.67
C PHE A 5 1.05 41.64 -15.95
N ARG A 6 1.05 41.65 -14.62
CA ARG A 6 1.50 40.48 -13.82
C ARG A 6 0.38 39.44 -13.83
N ARG A 7 0.37 38.53 -14.80
CA ARG A 7 -0.44 37.31 -14.71
C ARG A 7 0.27 36.31 -13.83
N LEU A 8 -0.35 36.04 -12.68
CA LEU A 8 0.04 35.02 -11.71
C LEU A 8 0.23 33.65 -12.37
N LEU A 9 1.45 33.12 -12.35
CA LEU A 9 1.70 31.68 -12.39
C LEU A 9 1.60 31.12 -10.96
N SER A 10 0.39 31.14 -10.41
CA SER A 10 0.04 30.23 -9.32
C SER A 10 -0.06 28.84 -9.94
N ILE A 11 1.05 28.10 -9.98
CA ILE A 11 1.02 26.65 -10.16
C ILE A 11 0.25 26.10 -8.97
N ARG A 12 -1.07 25.95 -9.12
CA ARG A 12 -1.91 25.26 -8.14
C ARG A 12 -1.37 23.84 -8.06
N LYS A 13 -0.63 23.52 -7.00
CA LYS A 13 -0.29 22.14 -6.68
C LYS A 13 -1.61 21.34 -6.69
N PRO A 14 -1.67 20.18 -7.36
CA PRO A 14 -2.88 19.38 -7.36
C PRO A 14 -3.27 19.12 -5.90
N LYS A 15 -4.52 19.47 -5.54
CA LYS A 15 -5.06 19.10 -4.22
C LYS A 15 -4.93 17.58 -4.11
N LYS A 16 -4.30 17.09 -3.03
CA LYS A 16 -4.27 15.66 -2.72
C LYS A 16 -5.72 15.15 -2.74
N VAL A 17 -5.96 14.06 -3.47
CA VAL A 17 -7.27 13.44 -3.48
C VAL A 17 -7.48 12.88 -2.07
N LEU A 18 -8.50 13.38 -1.38
CA LEU A 18 -8.84 12.95 -0.04
C LEU A 18 -9.38 11.53 -0.12
N THR A 19 -8.64 10.61 0.47
CA THR A 19 -9.13 9.31 0.89
C THR A 19 -10.24 9.52 1.94
N ARG A 20 -11.25 8.66 1.94
CA ARG A 20 -12.35 8.73 2.91
C ARG A 20 -12.14 7.64 3.95
N LYS A 21 -12.35 7.98 5.23
CA LYS A 21 -12.53 6.96 6.26
C LYS A 21 -13.86 6.27 5.98
N ASP A 22 -13.81 5.05 5.49
CA ASP A 22 -14.98 4.20 5.33
C ASP A 22 -14.69 2.74 5.73
N SER A 23 -15.76 2.01 6.04
CA SER A 23 -15.68 0.61 6.46
C SER A 23 -15.24 -0.34 5.34
N ILE A 24 -15.35 0.09 4.09
CA ILE A 24 -15.00 -0.73 2.93
C ILE A 24 -13.48 -0.81 2.81
N THR A 25 -12.80 0.34 2.88
CA THR A 25 -11.34 0.46 2.85
C THR A 25 -10.65 0.05 4.16
N GLY A 26 -11.42 -0.19 5.24
CA GLY A 26 -10.90 -0.70 6.51
C GLY A 26 -10.28 0.37 7.41
N ARG A 27 -10.63 1.64 7.21
CA ARG A 27 -9.99 2.80 7.86
C ARG A 27 -10.71 3.29 9.12
N ASN A 28 -11.43 2.38 9.77
CA ASN A 28 -12.36 2.70 10.86
C ASN A 28 -11.74 2.73 12.25
N HIS A 29 -10.61 2.05 12.44
CA HIS A 29 -9.93 1.97 13.73
C HIS A 29 -8.60 2.71 13.67
N THR A 30 -8.27 3.42 14.75
CA THR A 30 -6.97 4.04 14.92
C THR A 30 -6.24 3.41 16.08
N PHE A 31 -4.92 3.31 15.97
CA PHE A 31 -4.03 2.88 17.03
C PHE A 31 -3.31 4.11 17.60
N GLU A 32 -3.23 4.18 18.92
CA GLU A 32 -2.44 5.19 19.63
C GLU A 32 -0.95 4.92 19.46
N VAL A 33 -0.16 5.97 19.65
CA VAL A 33 1.29 5.98 19.51
C VAL A 33 1.87 6.51 20.83
N PRO A 34 2.92 5.90 21.41
CA PRO A 34 3.80 4.87 20.84
C PRO A 34 3.12 3.52 20.58
N TYR A 35 3.35 2.96 19.39
CA TYR A 35 2.82 1.67 18.96
C TYR A 35 3.94 0.65 18.91
N LEU A 36 3.90 -0.35 19.79
CA LEU A 36 4.81 -1.48 19.80
C LEU A 36 4.03 -2.76 19.55
N SER A 37 4.43 -3.54 18.55
CA SER A 37 3.82 -4.84 18.26
C SER A 37 4.89 -5.87 17.98
N ARG A 38 4.72 -7.04 18.59
CA ARG A 38 5.43 -8.24 18.19
C ARG A 38 4.95 -8.69 16.82
N LEU A 39 5.87 -9.18 16.00
CA LEU A 39 5.57 -9.84 14.74
C LEU A 39 5.30 -11.32 15.06
N ASP A 40 4.05 -11.66 15.32
CA ASP A 40 3.63 -13.02 15.65
C ASP A 40 3.55 -13.92 14.40
N GLY A 41 3.84 -15.21 14.59
CA GLY A 41 4.05 -16.15 13.48
C GLY A 41 5.55 -16.31 13.14
N ASN A 42 5.88 -17.21 12.23
CA ASN A 42 7.28 -17.46 11.85
C ASN A 42 8.02 -16.17 11.50
N GLN A 43 9.33 -16.20 11.70
CA GLN A 43 10.29 -15.16 11.32
C GLN A 43 10.00 -14.55 9.94
N LEU A 44 10.15 -13.22 9.79
CA LEU A 44 9.96 -12.52 8.52
C LEU A 44 10.69 -13.24 7.38
N GLN A 45 10.03 -13.37 6.24
CA GLN A 45 10.52 -14.06 5.05
C GLN A 45 10.69 -13.08 3.87
N PRO A 46 11.62 -13.36 2.95
CA PRO A 46 11.73 -12.62 1.70
C PRO A 46 10.39 -12.55 0.94
N GLY A 47 10.07 -11.36 0.42
CA GLY A 47 8.82 -11.06 -0.28
C GLY A 47 7.68 -10.56 0.62
N GLN A 48 7.80 -10.66 1.94
CA GLN A 48 6.84 -10.03 2.86
C GLN A 48 7.04 -8.52 2.93
N SER A 49 5.98 -7.79 3.21
CA SER A 49 5.96 -6.35 3.38
C SER A 49 5.36 -5.98 4.72
N LEU A 50 6.13 -5.23 5.52
CA LEU A 50 5.62 -4.51 6.68
C LEU A 50 5.03 -3.19 6.22
N ILE A 51 3.83 -2.86 6.68
CA ILE A 51 3.06 -1.71 6.24
C ILE A 51 2.66 -0.90 7.47
N ALA A 52 2.91 0.41 7.43
CA ALA A 52 2.46 1.37 8.43
C ALA A 52 1.77 2.53 7.71
N ARG A 53 0.47 2.73 8.01
CA ARG A 53 -0.35 3.79 7.43
C ARG A 53 -1.02 4.58 8.54
N GLY A 54 -1.07 5.89 8.35
CA GLY A 54 -1.57 6.81 9.36
C GLY A 54 -1.73 8.22 8.84
N TYR A 55 -1.92 9.16 9.75
CA TYR A 55 -1.90 10.58 9.48
C TYR A 55 -1.09 11.32 10.54
N ILE A 56 -0.49 12.42 10.14
CA ILE A 56 0.40 13.22 10.97
C ILE A 56 -0.41 14.19 11.82
N THR A 57 -0.10 14.27 13.11
CA THR A 57 -0.82 15.08 14.10
C THR A 57 -0.02 16.26 14.63
N GLY A 58 1.23 16.43 14.21
CA GLY A 58 2.08 17.55 14.61
C GLY A 58 3.10 17.97 13.54
N SER A 59 4.14 18.68 13.96
CA SER A 59 5.08 19.39 13.08
C SER A 59 6.52 18.89 13.12
N GLU A 60 6.88 18.05 14.09
CA GLU A 60 8.23 17.50 14.25
C GLU A 60 8.42 16.26 13.35
N GLY A 61 7.47 15.33 13.43
CA GLY A 61 7.43 14.10 12.65
C GLY A 61 7.39 12.84 13.51
N PHE A 62 7.89 11.73 12.96
CA PHE A 62 7.69 10.41 13.55
C PHE A 62 8.75 9.41 13.09
N ILE A 63 8.83 8.26 13.75
CA ILE A 63 9.78 7.20 13.48
C ILE A 63 9.05 5.87 13.34
N VAL A 64 9.43 5.08 12.33
CA VAL A 64 9.08 3.67 12.19
C VAL A 64 10.36 2.85 12.33
N ASN A 65 10.44 2.00 13.34
CA ASN A 65 11.56 1.13 13.64
C ASN A 65 11.18 -0.34 13.45
N LEU A 66 12.14 -1.14 12.97
CA LEU A 66 12.13 -2.59 13.06
C LEU A 66 13.20 -3.01 14.07
N THR A 67 12.79 -3.66 15.16
CA THR A 67 13.65 -3.89 16.32
C THR A 67 13.84 -5.37 16.63
N SER A 68 14.97 -5.70 17.29
CA SER A 68 15.29 -7.07 17.69
C SER A 68 14.48 -7.57 18.89
N GLY A 69 13.85 -6.66 19.62
CA GLY A 69 13.05 -6.95 20.80
C GLY A 69 12.18 -5.76 21.22
N PRO A 70 11.48 -5.90 22.36
CA PRO A 70 10.53 -4.91 22.84
C PRO A 70 11.15 -3.73 23.60
N ASN A 71 12.43 -3.77 23.97
CA ASN A 71 13.09 -2.73 24.77
C ASN A 71 13.51 -1.56 23.86
N VAL A 72 12.57 -0.65 23.59
CA VAL A 72 12.72 0.40 22.58
C VAL A 72 12.89 1.80 23.15
N GLU A 73 12.55 2.01 24.42
CA GLU A 73 12.71 3.25 25.18
C GLU A 73 13.37 2.93 26.54
N LEU A 74 14.15 3.86 27.07
CA LEU A 74 14.74 3.77 28.41
C LEU A 74 14.02 4.80 29.28
N ASP A 75 13.63 4.40 30.47
CA ASP A 75 13.21 5.34 31.50
C ASP A 75 14.44 6.10 32.03
N GLU A 76 14.25 7.34 32.48
CA GLU A 76 15.34 8.25 32.89
C GLU A 76 16.24 7.66 34.00
N ASP A 77 15.69 6.74 34.80
CA ASP A 77 16.35 6.11 35.96
C ASP A 77 16.82 4.66 35.69
N GLU A 78 16.58 4.11 34.50
CA GLU A 78 16.93 2.71 34.19
C GLU A 78 18.28 2.60 33.46
N SER A 79 19.22 1.88 34.06
CA SER A 79 20.41 1.40 33.36
C SER A 79 20.03 0.19 32.49
N GLY A 80 19.59 0.44 31.26
CA GLY A 80 19.23 -0.58 30.28
C GLY A 80 19.95 -0.42 28.96
N GLN A 81 20.07 -1.51 28.21
CA GLN A 81 20.47 -1.47 26.80
C GLN A 81 19.22 -1.62 25.93
N LEU A 82 19.02 -0.68 25.02
CA LEU A 82 17.96 -0.78 24.02
C LEU A 82 18.25 -1.91 23.04
N ASP A 83 17.17 -2.57 22.60
CA ASP A 83 17.22 -3.52 21.52
C ASP A 83 17.72 -2.88 20.21
N ASP A 84 18.36 -3.69 19.38
CA ASP A 84 18.88 -3.26 18.09
C ASP A 84 17.75 -2.73 17.22
N ARG A 85 18.03 -1.62 16.54
CA ARG A 85 17.16 -1.02 15.52
C ARG A 85 17.72 -1.39 14.16
N LEU A 86 17.25 -2.49 13.61
CA LEU A 86 17.74 -3.04 12.34
C LEU A 86 17.38 -2.14 11.15
N LEU A 87 16.28 -1.39 11.29
CA LEU A 87 15.93 -0.27 10.43
C LEU A 87 15.25 0.80 11.29
N ALA A 88 15.75 2.03 11.20
CA ALA A 88 15.11 3.23 11.75
C ALA A 88 14.78 4.19 10.60
N LEU A 89 13.49 4.36 10.33
CA LEU A 89 12.96 5.30 9.34
C LEU A 89 12.36 6.50 10.06
N ARG A 90 13.05 7.63 10.03
CA ARG A 90 12.63 8.88 10.69
C ARG A 90 12.13 9.87 9.67
N VAL A 91 10.85 10.21 9.74
CA VAL A 91 10.22 11.29 8.96
C VAL A 91 10.40 12.59 9.73
N ASP A 92 11.10 13.54 9.14
CA ASP A 92 11.40 14.86 9.70
C ASP A 92 10.67 15.93 8.88
N LEU A 93 9.61 16.49 9.44
CA LEU A 93 8.73 17.42 8.74
C LEU A 93 9.42 18.76 8.49
N ALA A 94 10.12 19.29 9.49
CA ALA A 94 10.85 20.55 9.40
C ALA A 94 11.90 20.53 8.28
N LYS A 95 12.65 19.42 8.14
CA LYS A 95 13.66 19.27 7.07
C LYS A 95 13.06 18.77 5.75
N GLY A 96 11.82 18.28 5.75
CA GLY A 96 11.19 17.66 4.58
C GLY A 96 11.97 16.45 4.07
N LYS A 97 12.42 15.60 5.00
CA LYS A 97 13.27 14.44 4.73
C LYS A 97 12.79 13.19 5.45
N VAL A 98 13.04 12.06 4.82
CA VAL A 98 13.00 10.75 5.47
C VAL A 98 14.43 10.28 5.63
N PHE A 99 14.84 10.07 6.88
CA PHE A 99 16.15 9.56 7.26
C PHE A 99 16.07 8.05 7.50
N LEU A 100 17.14 7.35 7.14
CA LEU A 100 17.28 5.90 7.25
C LEU A 100 18.60 5.59 7.94
N ASN A 101 18.56 4.79 9.00
CA ASN A 101 19.75 4.31 9.67
C ASN A 101 19.47 2.95 10.35
N ALA A 102 20.49 2.37 10.96
CA ALA A 102 20.35 1.26 11.90
C ALA A 102 21.24 1.53 13.12
N CYS A 103 20.83 1.00 14.27
CA CYS A 103 21.61 1.01 15.50
C CYS A 103 21.82 -0.45 15.93
N ILE A 104 23.05 -0.92 15.86
CA ILE A 104 23.43 -2.31 16.15
C ILE A 104 24.44 -2.31 17.30
N ASN A 105 24.20 -3.08 18.35
CA ASN A 105 24.98 -3.11 19.57
C ASN A 105 25.21 -1.70 20.17
N GLY A 106 24.16 -0.87 20.15
CA GLY A 106 24.21 0.50 20.64
C GLY A 106 24.98 1.49 19.76
N GLN A 107 25.43 1.09 18.57
CA GLN A 107 26.17 1.96 17.65
C GLN A 107 25.35 2.29 16.40
N TRP A 108 25.17 3.58 16.14
CA TRP A 108 24.52 4.05 14.92
C TRP A 108 25.43 3.92 13.71
N GLY A 109 24.86 3.43 12.61
CA GLY A 109 25.50 3.44 11.31
C GLY A 109 25.53 4.82 10.64
N LYS A 110 25.89 4.81 9.36
CA LYS A 110 25.90 6.02 8.52
C LYS A 110 24.47 6.37 8.08
N GLU A 111 23.96 7.50 8.54
CA GLU A 111 22.63 8.00 8.18
C GLU A 111 22.53 8.32 6.67
N ALA A 112 21.47 7.84 6.04
CA ALA A 112 21.06 8.22 4.68
C ALA A 112 19.76 9.02 4.73
N PHE A 113 19.47 9.83 3.71
CA PHE A 113 18.21 10.55 3.63
C PHE A 113 17.67 10.68 2.21
N VAL A 114 16.35 10.79 2.11
CA VAL A 114 15.63 11.10 0.88
C VAL A 114 14.73 12.30 1.11
N LYS A 115 14.62 13.20 0.12
CA LYS A 115 13.66 14.32 0.19
C LYS A 115 12.24 13.78 0.05
N GLN A 116 11.42 14.03 1.06
CA GLN A 116 10.01 13.71 1.08
C GLN A 116 9.35 14.63 2.09
N SER A 117 8.39 15.44 1.63
CA SER A 117 7.77 16.47 2.46
C SER A 117 6.35 16.07 2.83
N TYR A 118 6.07 16.16 4.12
CA TYR A 118 4.74 16.04 4.69
C TYR A 118 4.35 17.35 5.39
N LYS A 119 3.10 17.44 5.78
CA LYS A 119 2.54 18.47 6.65
C LYS A 119 1.67 17.82 7.70
N GLU A 120 1.40 18.54 8.78
CA GLU A 120 0.34 18.17 9.70
C GLU A 120 -0.98 17.92 8.94
N GLY A 121 -1.69 16.85 9.31
CA GLY A 121 -2.90 16.38 8.65
C GLY A 121 -2.67 15.60 7.35
N ASP A 122 -1.44 15.54 6.82
CA ASP A 122 -1.15 14.64 5.71
C ASP A 122 -1.23 13.17 6.16
N GLU A 123 -1.78 12.34 5.28
CA GLU A 123 -1.66 10.89 5.39
C GLU A 123 -0.28 10.43 4.95
N PHE A 124 0.15 9.30 5.52
CA PHE A 124 1.33 8.59 5.07
C PHE A 124 1.04 7.11 4.81
N ASP A 125 1.76 6.57 3.84
CA ASP A 125 1.85 5.13 3.54
C ASP A 125 3.32 4.74 3.42
N ILE A 126 3.81 4.00 4.43
CA ILE A 126 5.17 3.46 4.47
C ILE A 126 5.09 1.94 4.34
N ARG A 127 5.85 1.39 3.40
CA ARG A 127 6.00 -0.06 3.24
C ARG A 127 7.45 -0.46 3.18
N ILE A 128 7.81 -1.46 3.96
CA ILE A 128 9.15 -2.01 4.04
C ILE A 128 9.06 -3.44 3.52
N ARG A 129 9.44 -3.64 2.25
CA ARG A 129 9.44 -4.95 1.60
C ARG A 129 10.76 -5.63 1.87
N CYS A 130 10.71 -6.85 2.40
CA CYS A 130 11.88 -7.60 2.83
C CYS A 130 12.41 -8.46 1.68
N PHE A 131 13.72 -8.44 1.47
CA PHE A 131 14.44 -9.37 0.61
C PHE A 131 15.63 -9.95 1.38
N GLU A 132 16.26 -10.98 0.82
CA GLU A 132 17.36 -11.71 1.47
C GLU A 132 18.51 -10.80 1.96
N GLN A 133 18.83 -9.75 1.21
CA GLN A 133 20.00 -8.90 1.45
C GLN A 133 19.69 -7.45 1.80
N HIS A 134 18.43 -7.02 1.64
CA HIS A 134 18.03 -5.63 1.82
C HIS A 134 16.52 -5.48 2.03
N PHE A 135 16.12 -4.30 2.49
CA PHE A 135 14.76 -3.80 2.41
C PHE A 135 14.60 -2.90 1.19
N GLU A 136 13.48 -3.02 0.50
CA GLU A 136 12.98 -1.96 -0.38
C GLU A 136 11.96 -1.11 0.39
N ILE A 137 12.19 0.20 0.45
CA ILE A 137 11.39 1.13 1.24
C ILE A 137 10.53 1.98 0.30
N TYR A 138 9.22 1.82 0.44
CA TYR A 138 8.22 2.56 -0.31
C TYR A 138 7.56 3.61 0.57
N VAL A 139 7.45 4.82 0.04
CA VAL A 139 6.74 5.93 0.67
C VAL A 139 5.80 6.56 -0.35
N GLU A 140 4.51 6.64 -0.04
CA GLU A 140 3.46 7.06 -0.99
C GLU A 140 3.54 6.28 -2.31
N HIS A 141 3.64 4.96 -2.18
CA HIS A 141 3.82 4.02 -3.28
C HIS A 141 5.06 4.24 -4.17
N LYS A 142 6.02 5.07 -3.73
CA LYS A 142 7.28 5.32 -4.43
C LYS A 142 8.41 4.55 -3.75
N LEU A 143 9.18 3.78 -4.50
CA LEU A 143 10.47 3.31 -3.99
C LEU A 143 11.37 4.52 -3.71
N ILE A 144 11.78 4.70 -2.46
CA ILE A 144 12.66 5.79 -2.04
C ILE A 144 14.07 5.32 -1.71
N ALA A 145 14.24 4.08 -1.25
CA ALA A 145 15.54 3.54 -0.88
C ALA A 145 15.58 2.01 -0.94
N ASN A 146 16.78 1.49 -1.21
CA ASN A 146 17.15 0.10 -0.94
C ASN A 146 18.11 0.12 0.25
N PHE A 147 17.73 -0.46 1.37
CA PHE A 147 18.47 -0.43 2.63
C PHE A 147 19.06 -1.80 2.91
N LYS A 148 20.39 -1.94 2.86
CA LYS A 148 21.05 -3.23 3.09
C LYS A 148 20.91 -3.68 4.54
N HIS A 149 20.77 -4.99 4.73
CA HIS A 149 20.80 -5.58 6.07
C HIS A 149 22.21 -5.46 6.66
N TYR A 150 22.33 -4.93 7.88
CA TYR A 150 23.59 -4.93 8.63
C TYR A 150 23.77 -6.21 9.44
N VAL A 151 22.67 -6.80 9.88
CA VAL A 151 22.57 -8.09 10.56
C VAL A 151 21.42 -8.88 9.92
N PRO A 152 21.35 -10.21 10.10
CA PRO A 152 20.28 -11.01 9.52
C PRO A 152 18.88 -10.46 9.82
N MET A 153 18.02 -10.32 8.80
CA MET A 153 16.64 -9.83 8.97
C MET A 153 15.80 -10.72 9.87
N SER A 154 16.23 -11.97 10.04
CA SER A 154 15.72 -12.94 11.00
C SER A 154 15.67 -12.39 12.43
N ASN A 155 16.55 -11.45 12.78
CA ASN A 155 16.61 -10.90 14.12
C ASN A 155 15.48 -9.90 14.41
N ILE A 156 14.73 -9.44 13.40
CA ILE A 156 13.58 -8.55 13.61
C ILE A 156 12.46 -9.35 14.29
N SER A 157 11.97 -8.83 15.41
CA SER A 157 10.86 -9.42 16.16
C SER A 157 9.72 -8.44 16.42
N HIS A 158 9.95 -7.13 16.33
CA HIS A 158 8.95 -6.12 16.61
C HIS A 158 8.96 -5.00 15.56
N ILE A 159 7.79 -4.39 15.37
CA ILE A 159 7.64 -3.07 14.76
C ILE A 159 7.33 -2.06 15.85
N TYR A 160 8.02 -0.93 15.83
CA TYR A 160 7.84 0.15 16.77
C TYR A 160 7.61 1.48 16.04
N VAL A 161 6.52 2.17 16.33
CA VAL A 161 6.21 3.49 15.75
C VAL A 161 6.03 4.50 16.87
N THR A 162 6.69 5.66 16.77
CA THR A 162 6.62 6.73 17.77
C THR A 162 6.64 8.12 17.12
N GLY A 163 6.27 9.16 17.86
CA GLY A 163 6.17 10.56 17.41
C GLY A 163 4.74 11.01 17.08
N GLU A 164 4.62 12.11 16.36
CA GLU A 164 3.36 12.85 16.19
C GLU A 164 2.50 12.30 15.05
N VAL A 165 2.01 11.07 15.22
CA VAL A 165 1.14 10.39 14.25
C VAL A 165 0.03 9.59 14.95
N ARG A 166 -1.06 9.37 14.22
CA ARG A 166 -2.04 8.33 14.55
C ARG A 166 -2.09 7.30 13.44
N LEU A 167 -2.01 6.03 13.82
CA LEU A 167 -2.03 4.92 12.88
C LEU A 167 -3.46 4.47 12.63
N TYR A 168 -3.75 3.98 11.43
CA TYR A 168 -5.00 3.28 11.15
C TYR A 168 -4.78 1.90 10.50
N ALA A 169 -3.54 1.60 10.10
CA ALA A 169 -3.17 0.25 9.68
C ALA A 169 -1.70 -0.01 10.00
N VAL A 170 -1.46 -1.11 10.71
CA VAL A 170 -0.15 -1.76 10.81
C VAL A 170 -0.36 -3.22 10.46
N SER A 171 0.36 -3.72 9.46
CA SER A 171 0.26 -5.12 9.04
C SER A 171 1.60 -5.62 8.51
N TRP A 172 1.76 -6.94 8.51
CA TRP A 172 2.79 -7.61 7.72
C TRP A 172 2.09 -8.64 6.85
N GLU A 173 2.34 -8.57 5.55
CA GLU A 173 1.60 -9.38 4.59
C GLU A 173 2.42 -9.69 3.33
N GLY A 174 1.84 -10.49 2.46
CA GLY A 174 2.41 -10.83 1.17
C GLY A 174 3.46 -11.93 1.21
N LYS A 175 4.05 -12.17 0.04
CA LYS A 175 5.14 -13.11 -0.24
C LYS A 175 5.66 -12.82 -1.66
N LEU A 176 6.54 -13.68 -2.17
CA LEU A 176 6.84 -13.75 -3.59
C LEU A 176 5.73 -14.55 -4.29
N TYR A 177 5.12 -13.95 -5.31
CA TYR A 177 4.05 -14.55 -6.11
C TYR A 177 4.57 -14.82 -7.52
N ASN A 178 4.23 -16.00 -8.05
CA ASN A 178 4.43 -16.30 -9.46
C ASN A 178 3.32 -15.67 -10.29
N MET A 179 3.67 -15.20 -11.49
CA MET A 179 2.74 -14.61 -12.45
C MET A 179 2.57 -15.53 -13.68
N PRO A 180 1.35 -15.68 -14.23
CA PRO A 180 0.08 -15.17 -13.70
C PRO A 180 -0.27 -15.84 -12.36
N TYR A 181 -0.95 -15.09 -11.49
CA TYR A 181 -1.42 -15.61 -10.22
C TYR A 181 -2.85 -16.12 -10.38
N THR A 182 -3.10 -17.37 -10.01
CA THR A 182 -4.43 -17.98 -9.98
C THR A 182 -4.67 -18.58 -8.61
N ALA A 183 -5.88 -18.39 -8.08
CA ALA A 183 -6.29 -18.98 -6.82
C ALA A 183 -7.78 -19.28 -6.80
N ASP A 184 -8.13 -20.43 -6.26
CA ASP A 184 -9.50 -20.72 -5.86
C ASP A 184 -9.88 -19.85 -4.66
N ILE A 185 -11.17 -19.58 -4.51
CA ILE A 185 -11.75 -18.78 -3.44
C ILE A 185 -12.57 -19.72 -2.56
N PRO A 186 -12.01 -20.22 -1.45
CA PRO A 186 -12.75 -21.06 -0.51
C PRO A 186 -14.01 -20.36 -0.01
N GLY A 187 -15.16 -21.00 -0.19
CA GLY A 187 -16.47 -20.43 0.17
C GLY A 187 -16.94 -19.31 -0.75
N ASN A 188 -16.35 -19.16 -1.94
CA ASN A 188 -16.74 -18.23 -3.00
C ASN A 188 -16.63 -16.74 -2.62
N PHE A 189 -16.84 -15.81 -3.57
CA PHE A 189 -16.71 -14.39 -3.26
C PHE A 189 -17.93 -13.84 -2.49
N TYR A 190 -19.16 -14.08 -2.92
CA TYR A 190 -20.41 -13.61 -2.25
C TYR A 190 -20.45 -12.13 -1.83
N VAL A 191 -21.62 -11.67 -1.39
CA VAL A 191 -21.83 -10.26 -1.00
C VAL A 191 -21.16 -9.96 0.34
N GLY A 192 -20.41 -8.87 0.41
CA GLY A 192 -19.70 -8.45 1.61
C GLY A 192 -18.20 -8.75 1.58
N ARG A 193 -17.73 -9.67 0.72
CA ARG A 193 -16.30 -9.95 0.61
C ARG A 193 -15.54 -8.88 -0.16
N LYS A 194 -14.24 -8.86 0.13
CA LYS A 194 -13.25 -7.93 -0.37
C LYS A 194 -12.06 -8.70 -0.92
N LEU A 195 -11.66 -8.41 -2.15
CA LEU A 195 -10.37 -8.79 -2.69
C LEU A 195 -9.44 -7.58 -2.57
N PHE A 196 -8.34 -7.74 -1.84
CA PHE A 196 -7.24 -6.79 -1.76
C PHE A 196 -6.09 -7.29 -2.64
N VAL A 197 -5.59 -6.44 -3.51
CA VAL A 197 -4.44 -6.69 -4.38
C VAL A 197 -3.45 -5.54 -4.21
N SER A 198 -2.24 -5.84 -3.76
CA SER A 198 -1.12 -4.89 -3.77
C SER A 198 -0.08 -5.33 -4.78
N ALA A 199 0.42 -4.42 -5.61
CA ALA A 199 1.40 -4.74 -6.65
C ALA A 199 2.27 -3.53 -7.00
N ILE A 200 3.41 -3.78 -7.64
CA ILE A 200 4.27 -2.78 -8.29
C ILE A 200 4.12 -2.89 -9.79
N ALA A 201 3.84 -1.78 -10.46
CA ALA A 201 3.85 -1.76 -11.92
C ALA A 201 5.30 -1.80 -12.44
N ASP A 202 5.53 -2.58 -13.48
CA ASP A 202 6.86 -2.73 -14.07
C ASP A 202 7.42 -1.41 -14.62
N LYS A 203 8.66 -1.45 -15.12
CA LYS A 203 9.33 -0.28 -15.73
C LYS A 203 8.62 0.21 -17.00
N LYS A 204 8.02 -0.68 -17.78
CA LYS A 204 7.30 -0.37 -19.04
C LYS A 204 6.01 -1.20 -19.13
N PRO A 205 5.06 -1.00 -18.20
CA PRO A 205 3.88 -1.83 -18.13
C PRO A 205 2.95 -1.50 -19.29
N LYS A 206 2.36 -2.52 -19.90
CA LYS A 206 1.35 -2.40 -20.95
C LYS A 206 -0.04 -2.55 -20.35
N ASP A 207 -0.23 -3.57 -19.54
CA ASP A 207 -1.50 -3.93 -18.96
C ASP A 207 -1.41 -4.60 -17.58
N LEU A 208 -2.58 -4.73 -16.97
CA LEU A 208 -2.89 -5.50 -15.77
C LEU A 208 -4.33 -5.99 -15.96
N SER A 209 -4.60 -7.24 -15.61
CA SER A 209 -5.96 -7.78 -15.52
C SER A 209 -6.23 -8.47 -14.19
N ILE A 210 -7.45 -8.32 -13.69
CA ILE A 210 -7.99 -9.07 -12.56
C ILE A 210 -9.32 -9.67 -13.04
N ASP A 211 -9.39 -11.00 -13.05
CA ASP A 211 -10.53 -11.76 -13.51
C ASP A 211 -11.12 -12.58 -12.36
N PHE A 212 -12.43 -12.53 -12.22
CA PHE A 212 -13.20 -13.48 -11.41
C PHE A 212 -13.88 -14.50 -12.31
N PHE A 213 -13.87 -15.76 -11.89
CA PHE A 213 -14.42 -16.89 -12.63
C PHE A 213 -15.54 -17.59 -11.86
N ALA A 214 -16.54 -18.05 -12.59
CA ALA A 214 -17.61 -18.93 -12.13
C ALA A 214 -17.77 -20.06 -13.16
N GLY A 215 -17.12 -21.20 -12.94
CA GLY A 215 -16.89 -22.19 -13.99
C GLY A 215 -16.13 -21.59 -15.18
N GLU A 216 -16.71 -21.72 -16.37
CA GLU A 216 -16.16 -21.18 -17.63
C GLU A 216 -16.48 -19.69 -17.86
N ASP A 217 -17.36 -19.12 -17.04
CA ASP A 217 -17.78 -17.71 -17.16
C ASP A 217 -16.83 -16.78 -16.42
N ILE A 218 -16.72 -15.55 -16.93
CA ILE A 218 -16.00 -14.43 -16.32
C ILE A 218 -17.04 -13.36 -15.96
N PRO A 219 -17.69 -13.46 -14.78
CA PRO A 219 -18.69 -12.48 -14.36
C PRO A 219 -18.12 -11.07 -14.17
N PHE A 220 -16.82 -10.95 -13.89
CA PHE A 220 -16.14 -9.68 -13.76
C PHE A 220 -14.70 -9.78 -14.24
N ARG A 221 -14.34 -8.91 -15.17
CA ARG A 221 -12.97 -8.66 -15.62
C ARG A 221 -12.67 -7.19 -15.50
N MET A 222 -11.60 -6.85 -14.80
CA MET A 222 -11.02 -5.51 -14.79
C MET A 222 -9.71 -5.54 -15.59
N CYS A 223 -9.57 -4.66 -16.59
CA CYS A 223 -8.32 -4.47 -17.31
C CYS A 223 -7.85 -3.02 -17.18
N ALA A 224 -6.60 -2.80 -16.79
CA ALA A 224 -5.97 -1.49 -16.77
C ALA A 224 -4.91 -1.41 -17.88
N SER A 225 -5.18 -0.62 -18.92
CA SER A 225 -4.20 -0.34 -19.98
C SER A 225 -3.34 0.86 -19.60
N PHE A 226 -2.05 0.62 -19.37
CA PHE A 226 -1.07 1.66 -19.11
C PHE A 226 -0.71 2.46 -20.38
N ILE A 227 -0.93 1.87 -21.55
CA ILE A 227 -0.73 2.52 -22.86
C ILE A 227 -1.87 3.52 -23.11
N GLN A 228 -3.12 3.06 -23.01
CA GLN A 228 -4.29 3.90 -23.26
C GLN A 228 -4.67 4.79 -22.07
N LYS A 229 -4.05 4.57 -20.90
CA LYS A 229 -4.37 5.24 -19.63
C LYS A 229 -5.85 5.11 -19.30
N LYS A 230 -6.34 3.89 -19.36
CA LYS A 230 -7.76 3.56 -19.20
C LYS A 230 -7.93 2.27 -18.41
N VAL A 231 -8.93 2.25 -17.55
CA VAL A 231 -9.41 1.03 -16.91
C VAL A 231 -10.76 0.68 -17.52
N THR A 232 -10.95 -0.59 -17.87
CA THR A 232 -12.18 -1.12 -18.42
C THR A 232 -12.71 -2.25 -17.55
N ARG A 233 -14.04 -2.40 -17.49
CA ARG A 233 -14.68 -3.56 -16.86
C ARG A 233 -15.61 -4.25 -17.84
N SER A 234 -15.63 -5.56 -17.85
CA SER A 234 -16.51 -6.34 -18.71
C SER A 234 -16.85 -7.69 -18.08
N SER A 235 -17.71 -8.45 -18.75
CA SER A 235 -17.99 -9.85 -18.42
C SER A 235 -17.98 -10.70 -19.68
N GLN A 236 -17.83 -12.01 -19.50
CA GLN A 236 -18.05 -13.02 -20.53
C GLN A 236 -18.91 -14.13 -19.92
N ILE A 237 -20.15 -14.30 -20.39
CA ILE A 237 -21.12 -15.26 -19.84
C ILE A 237 -21.67 -16.12 -20.98
N ALA A 238 -21.65 -17.43 -20.83
CA ALA A 238 -21.98 -18.41 -21.87
C ALA A 238 -21.22 -18.15 -23.19
N GLY A 239 -19.95 -17.74 -23.07
CA GLY A 239 -19.10 -17.38 -24.22
C GLY A 239 -19.37 -16.01 -24.84
N ILE A 240 -20.41 -15.29 -24.42
CA ILE A 240 -20.77 -13.97 -24.96
C ILE A 240 -20.07 -12.88 -24.15
N LYS A 241 -19.24 -12.07 -24.82
CA LYS A 241 -18.56 -10.92 -24.23
C LYS A 241 -19.48 -9.71 -24.23
N SER A 242 -19.46 -8.95 -23.14
CA SER A 242 -20.10 -7.65 -23.11
C SER A 242 -19.26 -6.56 -23.74
N GLU A 243 -19.92 -5.44 -24.05
CA GLU A 243 -19.21 -4.18 -24.25
C GLU A 243 -18.43 -3.78 -22.97
N PRO A 244 -17.18 -3.31 -23.10
CA PRO A 244 -16.41 -2.84 -21.94
C PRO A 244 -16.90 -1.49 -21.42
N GLU A 245 -17.18 -1.42 -20.13
CA GLU A 245 -17.50 -0.19 -19.42
C GLU A 245 -16.23 0.60 -19.08
N THR A 246 -16.32 1.93 -19.10
CA THR A 246 -15.13 2.81 -19.04
C THR A 246 -15.30 4.05 -18.20
N ASN A 247 -16.51 4.25 -17.64
CA ASN A 247 -16.81 5.30 -16.66
C ASN A 247 -15.94 5.11 -15.41
N PHE A 248 -15.54 6.22 -14.80
CA PHE A 248 -14.77 6.23 -13.56
C PHE A 248 -15.23 7.41 -12.71
N GLU A 249 -14.98 7.32 -11.42
CA GLU A 249 -15.32 8.30 -10.41
C GLU A 249 -14.16 9.28 -10.17
N GLY A 250 -14.51 10.52 -9.82
CA GLY A 250 -13.53 11.54 -9.46
C GLY A 250 -12.78 12.17 -10.64
N LYS A 251 -11.56 12.65 -10.39
CA LYS A 251 -10.79 13.48 -11.35
C LYS A 251 -9.61 12.76 -11.99
N ASN A 252 -9.15 11.67 -11.40
CA ASN A 252 -7.94 10.98 -11.85
C ASN A 252 -8.31 9.87 -12.84
N LYS A 253 -8.22 10.18 -14.14
CA LYS A 253 -8.56 9.25 -15.22
C LYS A 253 -7.82 7.91 -15.14
N PHE A 254 -6.56 7.92 -14.68
CA PHE A 254 -5.74 6.72 -14.57
C PHE A 254 -4.75 6.82 -13.39
N PRO A 255 -5.07 6.18 -12.25
CA PRO A 255 -4.28 6.29 -11.02
C PRO A 255 -3.00 5.44 -10.97
N LEU A 256 -2.78 4.55 -11.94
CA LEU A 256 -1.63 3.65 -11.94
C LEU A 256 -0.42 4.24 -12.68
N LYS A 257 0.79 4.00 -12.17
CA LYS A 257 2.03 4.55 -12.72
C LYS A 257 3.13 3.50 -12.72
N ALA A 258 3.93 3.46 -13.79
CA ALA A 258 5.11 2.60 -13.88
C ALA A 258 6.07 2.84 -12.69
N LYS A 259 6.67 1.75 -12.18
CA LYS A 259 7.56 1.75 -11.00
C LYS A 259 6.95 2.32 -9.71
N ARG A 260 5.63 2.40 -9.63
CA ARG A 260 4.93 2.72 -8.38
C ARG A 260 4.22 1.47 -7.91
N SER A 261 4.18 1.27 -6.60
CA SER A 261 3.20 0.36 -6.06
C SER A 261 1.79 0.96 -6.20
N PHE A 262 0.79 0.12 -5.99
CA PHE A 262 -0.61 0.52 -5.94
C PHE A 262 -1.39 -0.58 -5.23
N ASP A 263 -2.55 -0.21 -4.72
CA ASP A 263 -3.52 -1.14 -4.19
C ASP A 263 -4.82 -1.07 -4.98
N ILE A 264 -5.41 -2.23 -5.21
CA ILE A 264 -6.75 -2.39 -5.74
C ILE A 264 -7.56 -3.14 -4.69
N LEU A 265 -8.70 -2.57 -4.32
CA LEU A 265 -9.72 -3.24 -3.51
C LEU A 265 -10.96 -3.41 -4.37
N ILE A 266 -11.41 -4.65 -4.54
CA ILE A 266 -12.69 -4.98 -5.17
C ILE A 266 -13.62 -5.49 -4.07
N TYR A 267 -14.73 -4.78 -3.86
CA TYR A 267 -15.76 -5.13 -2.87
C TYR A 267 -17.04 -5.56 -3.57
N ALA A 268 -17.60 -6.70 -3.19
CA ALA A 268 -18.92 -7.12 -3.65
C ALA A 268 -20.01 -6.53 -2.73
N SER A 269 -20.74 -5.53 -3.23
CA SER A 269 -22.00 -5.09 -2.61
C SER A 269 -23.17 -5.95 -3.09
N ASP A 270 -24.40 -5.63 -2.67
CA ASP A 270 -25.60 -6.39 -3.02
C ASP A 270 -25.85 -6.46 -4.54
N ASP A 271 -25.61 -5.36 -5.26
CA ASP A 271 -25.98 -5.21 -6.68
C ASP A 271 -24.79 -4.93 -7.62
N LYS A 272 -23.63 -4.55 -7.08
CA LYS A 272 -22.44 -4.24 -7.91
C LYS A 272 -21.10 -4.52 -7.22
N PHE A 273 -20.04 -4.58 -8.02
CA PHE A 273 -18.68 -4.44 -7.53
C PHE A 273 -18.31 -2.97 -7.38
N LEU A 274 -17.69 -2.63 -6.25
CA LEU A 274 -17.03 -1.34 -6.04
C LEU A 274 -15.52 -1.56 -6.13
N VAL A 275 -14.86 -0.80 -7.01
CA VAL A 275 -13.42 -0.89 -7.23
C VAL A 275 -12.76 0.37 -6.71
N PHE A 276 -11.89 0.21 -5.72
CA PHE A 276 -11.06 1.27 -5.16
C PHE A 276 -9.63 1.10 -5.65
N ILE A 277 -8.98 2.20 -6.00
CA ILE A 277 -7.54 2.23 -6.30
C ILE A 277 -6.87 3.22 -5.36
N ASN A 278 -5.91 2.73 -4.56
CA ASN A 278 -5.25 3.49 -3.49
C ASN A 278 -6.27 4.17 -2.56
N ASP A 279 -7.20 3.37 -2.00
CA ASP A 279 -8.32 3.78 -1.13
C ASP A 279 -9.33 4.78 -1.72
N VAL A 280 -9.24 5.12 -3.01
CA VAL A 280 -10.19 6.02 -3.65
C VAL A 280 -11.12 5.19 -4.53
N LEU A 281 -12.44 5.30 -4.30
CA LEU A 281 -13.43 4.71 -5.19
C LEU A 281 -13.17 5.20 -6.61
N TYR A 282 -12.89 4.26 -7.51
CA TYR A 282 -12.51 4.55 -8.87
C TYR A 282 -13.61 4.20 -9.87
N CYS A 283 -14.35 3.11 -9.67
CA CYS A 283 -15.49 2.78 -10.53
C CYS A 283 -16.36 1.70 -9.88
N THR A 284 -17.53 1.47 -10.48
CA THR A 284 -18.42 0.36 -10.14
C THR A 284 -18.67 -0.54 -11.35
N PHE A 285 -19.21 -1.73 -11.12
CA PHE A 285 -19.66 -2.63 -12.17
C PHE A 285 -20.83 -3.47 -11.66
N ASP A 286 -22.01 -3.30 -12.26
CA ASP A 286 -23.21 -4.01 -11.81
C ASP A 286 -23.06 -5.52 -11.97
N HIS A 287 -23.58 -6.29 -11.01
CA HIS A 287 -23.51 -7.74 -11.02
C HIS A 287 -24.31 -8.29 -12.20
N ARG A 288 -23.62 -9.03 -13.07
CA ARG A 288 -24.26 -9.75 -14.19
C ARG A 288 -24.46 -11.24 -13.89
N MET A 289 -23.95 -11.66 -12.74
CA MET A 289 -24.10 -12.97 -12.15
C MET A 289 -23.98 -12.82 -10.63
N PRO A 290 -24.65 -13.66 -9.82
CA PRO A 290 -24.47 -13.63 -8.37
C PRO A 290 -23.00 -13.81 -7.97
N ALA A 291 -22.47 -12.90 -7.14
CA ALA A 291 -21.08 -12.96 -6.65
C ALA A 291 -20.76 -14.28 -5.91
N ALA A 292 -21.78 -14.94 -5.33
CA ALA A 292 -21.64 -16.23 -4.67
C ALA A 292 -21.26 -17.39 -5.63
N LYS A 293 -21.40 -17.22 -6.95
CA LYS A 293 -20.91 -18.19 -7.94
C LYS A 293 -19.43 -18.06 -8.26
N ILE A 294 -18.80 -16.95 -7.86
CA ILE A 294 -17.39 -16.72 -8.13
C ILE A 294 -16.55 -17.62 -7.24
N GLU A 295 -15.80 -18.52 -7.84
CA GLU A 295 -15.05 -19.57 -7.14
C GLU A 295 -13.54 -19.48 -7.37
N ARG A 296 -13.08 -18.67 -8.32
CA ARG A 296 -11.67 -18.55 -8.67
C ARG A 296 -11.34 -17.14 -9.14
N LEU A 297 -10.10 -16.71 -8.90
CA LEU A 297 -9.55 -15.46 -9.40
C LEU A 297 -8.28 -15.69 -10.21
N GLN A 298 -8.00 -14.79 -11.15
CA GLN A 298 -6.71 -14.71 -11.83
C GLN A 298 -6.24 -13.26 -11.91
N ILE A 299 -4.96 -13.03 -11.66
CA ILE A 299 -4.28 -11.74 -11.82
C ILE A 299 -3.14 -11.92 -12.80
N ASN A 300 -3.08 -11.06 -13.82
CA ASN A 300 -2.06 -11.11 -14.86
C ASN A 300 -1.62 -9.71 -15.30
N GLY A 301 -0.55 -9.63 -16.09
CA GLY A 301 -0.04 -8.40 -16.69
C GLY A 301 1.38 -8.05 -16.22
N ASP A 302 1.82 -6.85 -16.59
CA ASP A 302 3.20 -6.37 -16.40
C ASP A 302 3.37 -5.75 -14.99
N ILE A 303 3.26 -6.61 -13.97
CA ILE A 303 3.32 -6.23 -12.56
C ILE A 303 4.14 -7.23 -11.73
N GLN A 304 4.71 -6.75 -10.63
CA GLN A 304 5.17 -7.57 -9.52
C GLN A 304 4.11 -7.58 -8.42
N LEU A 305 3.48 -8.74 -8.20
CA LEU A 305 2.47 -8.91 -7.17
C LEU A 305 3.10 -8.94 -5.77
N ILE A 306 2.60 -8.11 -4.86
CA ILE A 306 3.09 -7.95 -3.47
C ILE A 306 2.23 -8.72 -2.49
N GLY A 307 0.91 -8.63 -2.62
CA GLY A 307 -0.05 -9.19 -1.68
C GLY A 307 -1.40 -9.44 -2.34
N VAL A 308 -2.04 -10.53 -1.95
CA VAL A 308 -3.42 -10.88 -2.34
C VAL A 308 -4.14 -11.43 -1.13
N HIS A 309 -5.24 -10.81 -0.75
CA HIS A 309 -6.04 -11.21 0.41
C HIS A 309 -7.53 -11.14 0.09
N ILE A 310 -8.26 -12.17 0.50
CA ILE A 310 -9.73 -12.17 0.48
C ILE A 310 -10.20 -12.12 1.93
N LYS A 311 -11.11 -11.20 2.23
CA LYS A 311 -11.77 -11.06 3.53
C LYS A 311 -13.28 -11.03 3.35
#